data_AF-A0A7C1AH78-F1
#
_entry.id   AF-A0A7C1AH78-F1
#
_cell.length_a   1.000
_cell.length_b   1.000
_cell.length_c   1.000
_cell.angle_alpha   90.00
_cell.angle_beta   90.00
_cell.angle_gamma   90.00
#
_symmetry.space_group_name_H-M   'P 1'
#
loop_
_entity.id
_entity.type
_entity.pdbx_description
1 polymer ?
#
loop_
_entity_poly.entity_id
_entity_poly.type
_entity_poly.pdbx_seq_one_letter_code
_entity_poly.pdbx_strand_id
1 'polypeptide(L)'
;DGYAGINTISGGSGFIHIISHGRTDGFIVKSANYGDWPASFILTTPQENNGHGSLVDLEQNNKVSLYYSLACDNGAFDLDSINGESGDWSLVEGLIAAPASGAVGMVANTRWGWVYSSYFLQESFTANLYGAAEGSPAMAMYYSWVEYPYYRDLIYGQNYYGDPTLKIYTDTPSRTNIAVEQEINGIMLNVSADNQSIPEANVTISVDGMIIEEGLTDDNGEYLMMSPQDDDLVYTITAGHAGGTIALEQFTPSISLDIDDDDLLPQSFELMQNYPNPFNPATTIRYQLSHMSEVSLDIFNVLGQLVKSIDIPDQSAGYHTIIWDGTDQYNQPIASGVYFYRMTAGDFCRTRKMYMIR
;
A
#
# COMPACT_ATOMS: atom_id res chain seq x y z
N ASP A 1 21.55 -20.68 -31.72
CA ASP A 1 20.72 -21.89 -31.53
C ASP A 1 19.63 -21.57 -30.51
N GLY A 2 18.78 -22.52 -30.14
CA GLY A 2 17.69 -22.27 -29.20
C GLY A 2 18.18 -21.91 -27.79
N TYR A 3 19.32 -22.47 -27.36
CA TYR A 3 19.95 -22.16 -26.07
C TYR A 3 20.40 -20.70 -25.96
N ALA A 4 20.97 -20.14 -27.03
CA ALA A 4 21.29 -18.71 -27.07
C ALA A 4 20.03 -17.84 -26.89
N GLY A 5 18.88 -18.29 -27.43
CA GLY A 5 17.58 -17.65 -27.23
C GLY A 5 17.13 -17.69 -25.77
N ILE A 6 17.21 -18.86 -25.12
CA ILE A 6 16.92 -19.01 -23.69
C ILE A 6 17.82 -18.12 -22.84
N ASN A 7 19.13 -18.13 -23.07
CA ASN A 7 20.06 -17.27 -22.33
C ASN A 7 19.75 -15.78 -22.50
N THR A 8 19.31 -15.38 -23.70
CA THR A 8 18.91 -13.99 -23.96
C THR A 8 17.65 -13.62 -23.19
N ILE A 9 16.64 -14.49 -23.18
CA ILE A 9 15.40 -14.29 -22.43
C ILE A 9 15.69 -14.27 -20.92
N SER A 10 16.44 -15.25 -20.41
CA SER A 10 16.90 -15.33 -19.02
C SER A 10 17.70 -14.11 -18.57
N GLY A 11 18.41 -13.46 -19.49
CA GLY A 11 19.16 -12.22 -19.22
C GLY A 11 18.28 -11.08 -18.70
N GLY A 12 16.98 -11.11 -19.03
CA GLY A 12 15.98 -10.11 -18.68
C GLY A 12 15.94 -8.96 -19.67
N SER A 13 14.75 -8.59 -20.10
CA SER A 13 14.48 -7.40 -20.91
C SER A 13 13.14 -6.80 -20.50
N GLY A 14 12.98 -5.47 -20.51
CA GLY A 14 11.67 -4.88 -20.19
C GLY A 14 10.58 -5.28 -21.20
N PHE A 15 10.98 -5.43 -22.47
CA PHE A 15 10.07 -5.75 -23.56
C PHE A 15 10.78 -6.59 -24.65
N ILE A 16 10.10 -7.64 -25.13
CA ILE A 16 10.61 -8.56 -26.14
C ILE A 16 9.65 -8.60 -27.34
N HIS A 17 10.18 -8.27 -28.51
CA HIS A 17 9.49 -8.45 -29.78
C HIS A 17 9.90 -9.76 -30.44
N ILE A 18 8.92 -10.60 -30.77
CA ILE A 18 9.15 -11.86 -31.48
C ILE A 18 8.67 -11.75 -32.92
N ILE A 19 9.62 -11.84 -33.83
CA ILE A 19 9.40 -11.92 -35.27
C ILE A 19 9.91 -13.27 -35.75
N SER A 20 9.03 -14.26 -35.78
CA SER A 20 9.35 -15.64 -36.12
C SER A 20 8.16 -16.34 -36.76
N HIS A 21 8.35 -17.57 -37.25
CA HIS A 21 7.22 -18.49 -37.37
C HIS A 21 6.88 -19.03 -35.97
N GLY A 22 5.65 -19.54 -35.81
CA GLY A 22 5.17 -20.02 -34.52
C GLY A 22 4.47 -21.36 -34.64
N ARG A 23 4.45 -22.05 -33.52
CA ARG A 23 3.66 -23.24 -33.22
C ARG A 23 2.90 -22.98 -31.92
N THR A 24 1.96 -23.87 -31.60
CA THR A 24 1.26 -23.85 -30.32
C THR A 24 2.20 -23.97 -29.13
N ASP A 25 3.33 -24.65 -29.28
CA ASP A 25 4.29 -25.02 -28.23
C ASP A 25 5.65 -24.30 -28.35
N GLY A 26 5.80 -23.34 -29.27
CA GLY A 26 7.12 -22.74 -29.48
C GLY A 26 7.27 -21.65 -30.53
N PHE A 27 8.44 -21.01 -30.48
CA PHE A 27 8.95 -20.11 -31.51
C PHE A 27 9.90 -20.86 -32.45
N ILE A 28 9.76 -20.63 -33.76
CA ILE A 28 10.67 -21.18 -34.77
C ILE A 28 11.70 -20.10 -35.12
N VAL A 29 12.92 -20.23 -34.61
CA VAL A 29 13.99 -19.24 -34.84
C VAL A 29 14.90 -19.64 -36.01
N LYS A 30 15.50 -18.63 -36.67
CA LYS A 30 16.35 -18.86 -37.86
C LYS A 30 17.62 -19.61 -37.48
N SER A 31 18.07 -20.52 -38.34
CA SER A 31 19.39 -21.16 -38.24
C SER A 31 20.51 -20.13 -38.44
N ALA A 32 21.68 -20.39 -37.86
CA ALA A 32 22.83 -19.49 -37.94
C ALA A 32 23.43 -19.36 -39.36
N ASN A 33 23.13 -20.31 -40.26
CA ASN A 33 23.69 -20.35 -41.61
C ASN A 33 22.62 -20.13 -42.69
N TYR A 34 23.00 -19.40 -43.74
CA TYR A 34 22.16 -19.20 -44.91
C TYR A 34 22.00 -20.52 -45.70
N GLY A 35 20.77 -21.02 -45.81
CA GLY A 35 20.43 -22.24 -46.58
C GLY A 35 20.15 -23.48 -45.73
N ASP A 36 20.41 -23.44 -44.41
CA ASP A 36 20.00 -24.50 -43.49
C ASP A 36 18.50 -24.38 -43.18
N TRP A 37 17.79 -25.51 -43.17
CA TRP A 37 16.40 -25.58 -42.70
C TRP A 37 16.30 -25.03 -41.25
N PRO A 38 15.21 -24.39 -40.82
CA PRO A 38 15.10 -23.86 -39.46
C PRO A 38 15.27 -24.99 -38.44
N ALA A 39 16.42 -25.04 -37.77
CA ALA A 39 16.84 -26.18 -36.94
C ALA A 39 16.93 -25.82 -35.45
N SER A 40 16.36 -24.69 -35.04
CA SER A 40 16.37 -24.26 -33.64
C SER A 40 15.01 -23.72 -33.28
N PHE A 41 14.46 -24.25 -32.20
CA PHE A 41 13.19 -23.82 -31.62
C PHE A 41 13.44 -23.34 -30.20
N ILE A 42 12.54 -22.50 -29.71
CA ILE A 42 12.33 -22.31 -28.28
C ILE A 42 10.98 -22.94 -27.98
N LEU A 43 10.98 -23.98 -27.15
CA LEU A 43 9.81 -24.83 -26.90
C LEU A 43 9.38 -24.75 -25.45
N THR A 44 8.10 -25.02 -25.18
CA THR A 44 7.56 -25.04 -23.81
C THR A 44 8.16 -26.17 -22.98
N THR A 45 8.36 -27.35 -23.57
CA THR A 45 8.87 -28.54 -22.90
C THR A 45 10.29 -28.90 -23.31
N PRO A 46 11.03 -29.65 -22.47
CA PRO A 46 12.35 -30.15 -22.84
C PRO A 46 12.28 -31.03 -24.08
N GLN A 47 13.28 -30.91 -24.94
CA GLN A 47 13.56 -31.93 -25.95
C GLN A 47 14.95 -32.52 -25.71
N GLU A 48 15.24 -33.66 -26.35
CA GLU A 48 16.59 -34.23 -26.38
C GLU A 48 17.62 -33.16 -26.76
N ASN A 49 18.87 -33.31 -26.34
CA ASN A 49 19.94 -32.32 -26.55
C ASN A 49 20.29 -32.18 -28.06
N ASN A 50 19.44 -31.45 -28.78
CA ASN A 50 19.36 -31.35 -30.23
C ASN A 50 19.54 -29.91 -30.75
N GLY A 51 19.91 -28.98 -29.87
CA GLY A 51 20.13 -27.56 -30.18
C GLY A 51 18.88 -26.68 -30.09
N HIS A 52 17.76 -27.20 -29.61
CA HIS A 52 16.57 -26.42 -29.25
C HIS A 52 16.66 -25.94 -27.80
N GLY A 53 16.06 -24.79 -27.51
CA GLY A 53 15.94 -24.26 -26.17
C GLY A 53 14.59 -24.62 -25.57
N SER A 54 14.53 -24.76 -24.25
CA SER A 54 13.28 -25.01 -23.54
C SER A 54 12.96 -23.90 -22.55
N LEU A 55 11.68 -23.54 -22.41
CA LEU A 55 11.24 -22.57 -21.41
C LEU A 55 11.49 -23.05 -19.98
N VAL A 56 11.61 -24.35 -19.74
CA VAL A 56 11.99 -24.85 -18.41
C VAL A 56 13.44 -24.54 -18.04
N ASP A 57 14.27 -24.22 -19.05
CA ASP A 57 15.67 -23.83 -18.86
C ASP A 57 15.81 -22.32 -18.58
N LEU A 58 14.69 -21.58 -18.48
CA LEU A 58 14.72 -20.17 -18.08
C LEU A 58 15.26 -20.02 -16.66
N GLU A 59 16.16 -19.06 -16.48
CA GLU A 59 16.68 -18.73 -15.16
C GLU A 59 15.58 -18.13 -14.28
N GLN A 60 15.38 -18.69 -13.09
CA GLN A 60 14.42 -18.19 -12.10
C GLN A 60 15.02 -17.02 -11.32
N ASN A 61 15.12 -15.87 -11.96
CA ASN A 61 15.85 -14.70 -11.46
C ASN A 61 14.96 -13.43 -11.33
N ASN A 62 13.63 -13.57 -11.43
CA ASN A 62 12.61 -12.50 -11.39
C ASN A 62 12.75 -11.46 -12.52
N LYS A 63 13.50 -11.75 -13.57
CA LYS A 63 13.59 -10.89 -14.75
C LYS A 63 12.57 -11.33 -15.80
N VAL A 64 11.33 -10.90 -15.59
CA VAL A 64 10.23 -11.14 -16.52
C VAL A 64 10.16 -10.05 -17.60
N SER A 65 9.55 -10.38 -18.74
CA SER A 65 9.40 -9.46 -19.87
C SER A 65 7.94 -9.36 -20.32
N LEU A 66 7.56 -8.20 -20.88
CA LEU A 66 6.39 -8.14 -21.76
C LEU A 66 6.76 -8.72 -23.13
N TYR A 67 5.89 -9.54 -23.72
CA TYR A 67 6.10 -10.10 -25.05
C TYR A 67 5.11 -9.54 -26.06
N TYR A 68 5.58 -9.29 -27.27
CA TYR A 68 4.71 -9.06 -28.43
C TYR A 68 5.14 -10.01 -29.55
N SER A 69 4.30 -10.99 -29.86
CA SER A 69 4.58 -12.00 -30.88
C SER A 69 3.79 -11.76 -32.17
N LEU A 70 4.50 -11.73 -33.29
CA LEU A 70 3.92 -11.80 -34.63
C LEU A 70 3.67 -13.23 -35.12
N ALA A 71 4.13 -14.24 -34.38
CA ALA A 71 4.11 -15.62 -34.84
C ALA A 71 2.68 -16.21 -34.81
N CYS A 72 2.49 -17.24 -35.62
CA CYS A 72 1.24 -18.01 -35.63
C CYS A 72 1.11 -18.88 -34.37
N ASP A 73 -0.12 -19.10 -33.93
CA ASP A 73 -0.52 -20.08 -32.91
C ASP A 73 0.12 -19.94 -31.52
N ASN A 74 0.94 -18.90 -31.29
CA ASN A 74 1.58 -18.68 -29.99
C ASN A 74 0.60 -18.28 -28.87
N GLY A 75 -0.57 -17.75 -29.24
CA GLY A 75 -1.67 -17.46 -28.32
C GLY A 75 -2.76 -18.54 -28.34
N ALA A 76 -2.53 -19.72 -28.91
CA ALA A 76 -3.58 -20.72 -29.06
C ALA A 76 -3.93 -21.46 -27.74
N PHE A 77 -4.46 -20.72 -26.77
CA PHE A 77 -4.87 -21.20 -25.45
C PHE A 77 -6.02 -22.24 -25.51
N ASP A 78 -6.71 -22.31 -26.65
CA ASP A 78 -7.85 -23.18 -26.88
C ASP A 78 -7.49 -24.44 -27.69
N LEU A 79 -6.24 -24.58 -28.14
CA LEU A 79 -5.77 -25.77 -28.83
C LEU A 79 -5.23 -26.77 -27.81
N ASP A 80 -6.03 -27.79 -27.52
CA ASP A 80 -5.51 -29.06 -26.99
C ASP A 80 -4.50 -29.63 -28.00
N SER A 81 -3.37 -30.16 -27.51
CA SER A 81 -2.28 -30.66 -28.35
C SER A 81 -2.84 -31.57 -29.46
N ILE A 82 -2.63 -31.17 -30.71
CA ILE A 82 -3.05 -31.94 -31.89
C ILE A 82 -2.07 -33.10 -32.04
N ASN A 83 -2.26 -34.10 -31.18
CA ASN A 83 -1.79 -35.50 -31.25
C ASN A 83 -2.24 -36.32 -30.02
N GLY A 84 -3.04 -35.77 -29.09
CA GLY A 84 -3.63 -36.56 -28.00
C GLY A 84 -2.68 -36.92 -26.87
N GLU A 85 -1.56 -36.20 -26.72
CA GLU A 85 -0.79 -36.20 -25.48
C GLU A 85 -1.30 -35.06 -24.59
N SER A 86 -2.16 -35.38 -23.63
CA SER A 86 -2.54 -34.43 -22.58
C SER A 86 -1.32 -34.15 -21.70
N GLY A 87 -0.77 -32.94 -21.75
CA GLY A 87 0.37 -32.57 -20.89
C GLY A 87 1.20 -31.37 -21.33
N ASP A 88 1.11 -30.93 -22.58
CA ASP A 88 1.96 -29.85 -23.09
C ASP A 88 1.25 -28.50 -23.02
N TRP A 89 1.81 -27.57 -22.24
CA TRP A 89 1.33 -26.19 -22.18
C TRP A 89 1.54 -25.52 -23.53
N SER A 90 0.56 -24.72 -23.97
CA SER A 90 0.78 -23.80 -25.09
C SER A 90 1.89 -22.80 -24.73
N LEU A 91 2.46 -22.15 -25.74
CA LEU A 91 3.59 -21.24 -25.56
C LEU A 91 3.26 -20.12 -24.58
N VAL A 92 2.07 -19.54 -24.71
CA VAL A 92 1.63 -18.46 -23.83
C VAL A 92 1.39 -18.94 -22.40
N GLU A 93 0.83 -20.14 -22.21
CA GLU A 93 0.69 -20.73 -20.87
C GLU A 93 2.06 -21.02 -20.26
N GLY A 94 2.97 -21.60 -21.05
CA GLY A 94 4.38 -21.85 -20.72
C GLY A 94 5.09 -20.61 -20.20
N LEU A 95 4.94 -19.49 -20.90
CA LEU A 95 5.59 -18.23 -20.54
C LEU A 95 4.94 -17.53 -19.34
N ILE A 96 3.61 -17.48 -19.28
CA ILE A 96 2.89 -16.74 -18.23
C ILE A 96 2.98 -17.45 -16.88
N ALA A 97 2.92 -18.78 -16.87
CA ALA A 97 2.97 -19.56 -15.63
C ALA A 97 4.38 -20.06 -15.28
N ALA A 98 5.42 -19.59 -15.97
CA ALA A 98 6.81 -19.84 -15.60
C ALA A 98 7.14 -19.19 -14.23
N PRO A 99 7.65 -19.95 -13.26
CA PRO A 99 7.92 -19.42 -11.92
C PRO A 99 9.14 -18.49 -11.94
N ALA A 100 8.97 -17.25 -11.48
CA ALA A 100 10.04 -16.26 -11.35
C ALA A 100 10.84 -16.00 -12.66
N SER A 101 10.23 -16.27 -13.82
CA SER A 101 10.81 -16.09 -15.15
C SER A 101 9.70 -15.99 -16.20
N GLY A 102 10.04 -15.92 -17.48
CA GLY A 102 9.04 -15.92 -18.56
C GLY A 102 8.39 -14.55 -18.78
N ALA A 103 7.06 -14.51 -18.86
CA ALA A 103 6.29 -13.34 -19.27
C ALA A 103 5.43 -12.76 -18.15
N VAL A 104 5.51 -11.43 -17.98
CA VAL A 104 4.54 -10.68 -17.16
C VAL A 104 3.23 -10.40 -17.93
N GLY A 105 3.34 -10.41 -19.26
CA GLY A 105 2.23 -10.29 -20.19
C GLY A 105 2.67 -10.62 -21.61
N MET A 106 1.73 -10.98 -22.47
CA MET A 106 2.01 -11.32 -23.86
C MET A 106 0.88 -10.87 -24.77
N VAL A 107 1.20 -10.20 -25.88
CA VAL A 107 0.30 -10.02 -27.02
C VAL A 107 0.64 -11.09 -28.06
N ALA A 108 -0.32 -11.92 -28.44
CA ALA A 108 -0.09 -13.02 -29.38
C ALA A 108 -1.33 -13.36 -30.19
N ASN A 109 -1.12 -14.04 -31.33
CA ASN A 109 -2.20 -14.50 -32.19
C ASN A 109 -2.61 -15.93 -31.81
N THR A 110 -3.92 -16.16 -31.69
CA THR A 110 -4.51 -17.50 -31.45
C THR A 110 -4.40 -18.41 -32.67
N ARG A 111 -4.33 -17.84 -33.88
CA ARG A 111 -4.22 -18.56 -35.15
C ARG A 111 -3.13 -17.91 -36.01
N TRP A 112 -3.51 -17.23 -37.10
CA TRP A 112 -2.53 -16.74 -38.06
C TRP A 112 -1.99 -15.35 -37.69
N GLY A 113 -0.66 -15.25 -37.64
CA GLY A 113 0.07 -13.99 -37.74
C GLY A 113 0.59 -13.78 -39.16
N TRP A 114 0.50 -12.57 -39.68
CA TRP A 114 0.90 -12.22 -41.04
C TRP A 114 1.95 -11.13 -40.99
N VAL A 115 3.23 -11.46 -41.20
CA VAL A 115 4.37 -10.55 -41.00
C VAL A 115 4.14 -9.13 -41.58
N TYR A 116 3.62 -9.02 -42.80
CA TYR A 116 3.42 -7.72 -43.45
C TYR A 116 2.33 -6.86 -42.80
N SER A 117 1.16 -7.43 -42.50
CA SER A 117 0.03 -6.70 -41.92
C SER A 117 0.10 -6.59 -40.40
N SER A 118 0.66 -7.60 -39.72
CA SER A 118 0.82 -7.60 -38.26
C SER A 118 1.90 -6.61 -37.80
N TYR A 119 2.83 -6.21 -38.68
CA TYR A 119 3.81 -5.16 -38.41
C TYR A 119 3.14 -3.81 -38.09
N PHE A 120 2.08 -3.41 -38.81
CA PHE A 120 1.40 -2.15 -38.54
C PHE A 120 0.76 -2.11 -37.15
N LEU A 121 0.15 -3.23 -36.73
CA LEU A 121 -0.40 -3.37 -35.39
C LEU A 121 0.69 -3.33 -34.31
N GLN A 122 1.85 -3.93 -34.58
CA GLN A 122 3.00 -3.90 -33.67
C GLN A 122 3.60 -2.50 -33.55
N GLU A 123 3.79 -1.81 -34.67
CA GLU A 123 4.33 -0.45 -34.69
C GLU A 123 3.42 0.50 -33.90
N SER A 124 2.12 0.46 -34.17
CA SER A 124 1.14 1.25 -33.45
C SER A 124 1.02 0.85 -31.98
N PHE A 125 1.05 -0.44 -31.66
CA PHE A 125 1.12 -0.92 -30.28
C PHE A 125 2.30 -0.29 -29.55
N THR A 126 3.51 -0.40 -30.12
CA THR A 126 4.72 0.15 -29.49
C THR A 126 4.61 1.67 -29.36
N ALA A 127 4.18 2.39 -30.40
CA ALA A 127 4.02 3.84 -30.32
C ALA A 127 3.02 4.25 -29.21
N ASN A 128 1.91 3.53 -29.08
CA ASN A 128 0.91 3.80 -28.04
C ASN A 128 1.40 3.41 -26.65
N LEU A 129 2.11 2.29 -26.51
CA LEU A 129 2.68 1.82 -25.24
C LEU A 129 3.59 2.85 -24.60
N TYR A 130 4.45 3.48 -25.41
CA TYR A 130 5.34 4.57 -25.01
C TYR A 130 4.68 5.97 -25.08
N GLY A 131 3.39 6.03 -25.41
CA GLY A 131 2.64 7.27 -25.62
C GLY A 131 1.29 7.24 -24.91
N ALA A 132 0.20 7.27 -25.68
CA ALA A 132 -1.16 7.48 -25.18
C ALA A 132 -1.69 6.38 -24.25
N ALA A 133 -1.10 5.18 -24.25
CA ALA A 133 -1.50 4.08 -23.38
C ALA A 133 -0.83 4.12 -22.00
N GLU A 134 0.09 5.07 -21.76
CA GLU A 134 0.75 5.27 -20.47
C GLU A 134 1.33 3.97 -19.88
N GLY A 135 2.01 3.18 -20.71
CA GLY A 135 2.60 1.91 -20.32
C GLY A 135 1.63 0.74 -20.16
N SER A 136 0.32 0.89 -20.41
CA SER A 136 -0.65 -0.22 -20.40
C SER A 136 -0.58 -1.02 -21.71
N PRO A 137 -0.18 -2.31 -21.68
CA PRO A 137 -0.15 -3.14 -22.88
C PRO A 137 -1.54 -3.41 -23.44
N ALA A 138 -2.54 -3.68 -22.58
CA ALA A 138 -3.90 -3.93 -23.01
C ALA A 138 -4.50 -2.71 -23.74
N MET A 139 -4.26 -1.49 -23.21
CA MET A 139 -4.72 -0.26 -23.85
C MET A 139 -3.95 0.03 -25.15
N ALA A 140 -2.64 -0.21 -25.17
CA ALA A 140 -1.83 -0.07 -26.39
C ALA A 140 -2.30 -1.01 -27.51
N MET A 141 -2.69 -2.25 -27.17
CA MET A 141 -3.29 -3.20 -28.11
C MET A 141 -4.64 -2.72 -28.62
N TYR A 142 -5.49 -2.22 -27.72
CA TYR A 142 -6.78 -1.64 -28.12
C TYR A 142 -6.61 -0.44 -29.08
N TYR A 143 -5.69 0.48 -28.79
CA TYR A 143 -5.43 1.62 -29.67
C TYR A 143 -4.90 1.21 -31.04
N SER A 144 -4.05 0.19 -31.12
CA SER A 144 -3.57 -0.31 -32.42
C SER A 144 -4.70 -0.90 -33.28
N TRP A 145 -5.69 -1.53 -32.65
CA TRP A 145 -6.89 -2.02 -33.35
C TRP A 145 -7.76 -0.88 -33.88
N VAL A 146 -7.92 0.18 -33.10
CA VAL A 146 -8.70 1.37 -33.49
C VAL A 146 -8.03 2.12 -34.64
N GLU A 147 -6.70 2.17 -34.66
CA GLU A 147 -5.93 2.83 -35.73
C GLU A 147 -5.96 2.04 -37.04
N TYR A 148 -5.92 0.70 -36.98
CA TYR A 148 -5.92 -0.17 -38.17
C TYR A 148 -7.11 -1.15 -38.24
N PRO A 149 -8.36 -0.65 -38.26
CA PRO A 149 -9.56 -1.49 -38.19
C PRO A 149 -9.76 -2.39 -39.42
N TYR A 150 -9.04 -2.12 -40.52
CA TYR A 150 -9.09 -2.92 -41.74
C TYR A 150 -8.51 -4.32 -41.56
N TYR A 151 -7.56 -4.53 -40.63
CA TYR A 151 -6.96 -5.84 -40.36
C TYR A 151 -7.80 -6.69 -39.41
N ARG A 152 -9.10 -6.78 -39.67
CA ARG A 152 -10.10 -7.39 -38.78
C ARG A 152 -9.76 -8.83 -38.38
N ASP A 153 -9.28 -9.64 -39.32
CA ASP A 153 -8.98 -11.05 -39.04
C ASP A 153 -7.76 -11.19 -38.10
N LEU A 154 -6.80 -10.27 -38.17
CA LEU A 154 -5.69 -10.18 -37.21
C LEU A 154 -6.16 -9.69 -35.86
N ILE A 155 -6.99 -8.63 -35.83
CA ILE A 155 -7.54 -8.06 -34.61
C ILE A 155 -8.32 -9.11 -33.81
N TYR A 156 -9.20 -9.88 -34.46
CA TYR A 156 -9.95 -10.94 -33.78
C TYR A 156 -9.10 -12.14 -33.37
N GLY A 157 -7.98 -12.37 -34.05
CA GLY A 157 -7.03 -13.42 -33.67
C GLY A 157 -6.06 -12.99 -32.56
N GLN A 158 -5.86 -11.69 -32.36
CA GLN A 158 -4.88 -11.17 -31.40
C GLN A 158 -5.50 -11.03 -30.01
N ASN A 159 -4.77 -11.48 -29.00
CA ASN A 159 -5.20 -11.41 -27.61
C ASN A 159 -4.04 -10.95 -26.73
N TYR A 160 -4.40 -10.36 -25.59
CA TYR A 160 -3.47 -10.05 -24.51
C TYR A 160 -3.66 -11.06 -23.38
N TYR A 161 -2.56 -11.63 -22.92
CA TYR A 161 -2.49 -12.65 -21.86
C TYR A 161 -1.68 -12.07 -20.70
N GLY A 162 -2.20 -12.21 -19.49
CA GLY A 162 -1.65 -11.58 -18.28
C GLY A 162 -2.67 -10.64 -17.64
N ASP A 163 -2.19 -9.78 -16.74
CA ASP A 163 -3.05 -8.80 -16.07
C ASP A 163 -3.31 -7.59 -16.98
N PRO A 164 -4.57 -7.31 -17.39
CA PRO A 164 -4.89 -6.20 -18.27
C PRO A 164 -4.72 -4.83 -17.60
N THR A 165 -4.62 -4.79 -16.27
CA THR A 165 -4.37 -3.56 -15.49
C THR A 165 -2.89 -3.27 -15.32
N LEU A 166 -2.01 -4.21 -15.69
CA LEU A 166 -0.57 -4.04 -15.65
C LEU A 166 -0.14 -2.81 -16.44
N LYS A 167 0.68 -1.98 -15.81
CA LYS A 167 1.47 -0.94 -16.47
C LYS A 167 2.93 -1.37 -16.45
N ILE A 168 3.58 -1.34 -17.61
CA ILE A 168 5.02 -1.59 -17.71
C ILE A 168 5.79 -0.29 -17.53
N TYR A 169 7.02 -0.42 -17.02
CA TYR A 169 7.97 0.67 -17.06
C TYR A 169 8.56 0.79 -18.46
N THR A 170 8.39 1.96 -19.08
CA THR A 170 8.95 2.30 -20.40
C THR A 170 10.36 2.89 -20.32
N ASP A 171 10.79 3.30 -19.12
CA ASP A 171 12.16 3.69 -18.78
C ASP A 171 12.51 3.14 -17.40
N THR A 172 13.74 3.33 -16.92
CA THR A 172 14.14 2.95 -15.56
C THR A 172 13.36 3.79 -14.55
N PRO A 173 12.49 3.19 -13.73
CA PRO A 173 11.68 3.98 -12.80
C PRO A 173 12.52 4.55 -11.66
N SER A 174 12.16 5.74 -11.20
CA SER A 174 12.71 6.31 -9.96
C SER A 174 12.28 5.45 -8.77
N ARG A 175 13.16 5.31 -7.77
CA ARG A 175 12.84 4.49 -6.60
C ARG A 175 11.98 5.28 -5.62
N THR A 176 10.70 4.96 -5.58
CA THR A 176 9.75 5.52 -4.62
C THR A 176 10.02 4.96 -3.23
N ASN A 177 9.92 5.83 -2.22
CA ASN A 177 10.01 5.50 -0.81
C ASN A 177 8.86 6.16 -0.06
N ILE A 178 8.42 5.52 1.02
CA ILE A 178 7.42 6.04 1.95
C ILE A 178 8.11 6.16 3.30
N ALA A 179 8.08 7.34 3.89
CA ALA A 179 8.40 7.51 5.30
C ALA A 179 7.10 7.72 6.07
N VAL A 180 6.96 6.99 7.18
CA VAL A 180 5.76 7.03 8.02
C VAL A 180 6.15 7.71 9.33
N GLU A 181 5.51 8.84 9.61
CA GLU A 181 5.72 9.62 10.82
C GLU A 181 4.44 9.68 11.63
N GLN A 182 4.52 9.29 12.89
CA GLN A 182 3.38 9.34 13.79
C GLN A 182 3.31 10.72 14.44
N GLU A 183 2.21 11.43 14.20
CA GLU A 183 1.94 12.74 14.78
C GLU A 183 0.82 12.70 15.81
N ILE A 184 0.69 13.76 16.61
CA ILE A 184 -0.35 13.91 17.64
C ILE A 184 -1.77 13.79 17.07
N ASN A 185 -1.96 14.16 15.80
CA ASN A 185 -3.27 14.24 15.14
C ASN A 185 -3.50 13.15 14.09
N GLY A 186 -2.56 12.22 13.88
CA GLY A 186 -2.67 11.20 12.84
C GLY A 186 -1.32 10.61 12.43
N ILE A 187 -1.30 9.87 11.32
CA ILE A 187 -0.08 9.38 10.70
C ILE A 187 0.16 10.21 9.45
N MET A 188 1.33 10.85 9.39
CA MET A 188 1.79 11.56 8.21
C MET A 188 2.64 10.62 7.36
N LEU A 189 2.30 10.53 6.08
CA LEU A 189 3.04 9.77 5.09
C LEU A 189 3.80 10.73 4.19
N ASN A 190 5.09 10.52 4.04
CA ASN A 190 5.95 11.29 3.16
C ASN A 190 6.38 10.41 1.98
N VAL A 191 5.92 10.75 0.78
CA VAL A 191 6.26 10.01 -0.44
C VAL A 191 7.35 10.76 -1.19
N SER A 192 8.46 10.08 -1.45
CA SER A 192 9.59 10.65 -2.17
C SER A 192 10.17 9.66 -3.17
N ALA A 193 10.80 10.15 -4.24
CA ALA A 193 11.61 9.36 -5.13
C ALA A 193 12.92 10.10 -5.43
N ASP A 194 14.04 9.38 -5.44
CA ASP A 194 15.39 9.94 -5.67
C ASP A 194 15.72 11.21 -4.84
N ASN A 195 15.24 11.24 -3.59
CA ASN A 195 15.34 12.36 -2.63
C ASN A 195 14.52 13.61 -2.99
N GLN A 196 13.49 13.49 -3.81
CA GLN A 196 12.52 14.55 -4.09
C GLN A 196 11.13 14.12 -3.66
N SER A 197 10.39 15.02 -3.00
CA SER A 197 8.98 14.82 -2.69
C SER A 197 8.16 14.64 -3.96
N ILE A 198 7.19 13.74 -3.92
CA ILE A 198 6.34 13.44 -5.06
C ILE A 198 4.91 13.92 -4.77
N PRO A 199 4.47 15.04 -5.40
CA PRO A 199 3.09 15.47 -5.33
C PRO A 199 2.19 14.57 -6.18
N GLU A 200 0.90 14.52 -5.82
CA GLU A 200 -0.12 13.71 -6.50
C GLU A 200 0.24 12.22 -6.63
N ALA A 201 1.09 11.70 -5.72
CA ALA A 201 1.34 10.27 -5.61
C ALA A 201 0.09 9.58 -5.07
N ASN A 202 -0.34 8.50 -5.73
CA ASN A 202 -1.48 7.71 -5.28
C ASN A 202 -1.08 6.86 -4.08
N VAL A 203 -1.70 7.13 -2.94
CA VAL A 203 -1.51 6.42 -1.68
C VAL A 203 -2.73 5.55 -1.42
N THR A 204 -2.50 4.27 -1.15
CA THR A 204 -3.55 3.31 -0.75
C THR A 204 -3.15 2.68 0.56
N ILE A 205 -4.04 2.75 1.55
CA ILE A 205 -3.87 2.19 2.89
C ILE A 205 -4.86 1.03 3.06
N SER A 206 -4.35 -0.10 3.53
CA SER A 206 -5.14 -1.32 3.70
C SER A 206 -4.81 -2.05 5.00
N VAL A 207 -5.79 -2.79 5.50
CA VAL A 207 -5.65 -3.72 6.64
C VAL A 207 -6.21 -5.07 6.21
N ASP A 208 -5.45 -6.14 6.41
CA ASP A 208 -5.81 -7.51 5.99
C ASP A 208 -6.26 -7.61 4.51
N GLY A 209 -5.63 -6.79 3.65
CA GLY A 209 -5.95 -6.73 2.21
C GLY A 209 -7.23 -5.96 1.87
N MET A 210 -7.95 -5.41 2.84
CA MET A 210 -9.06 -4.49 2.61
C MET A 210 -8.57 -3.05 2.58
N ILE A 211 -8.83 -2.35 1.49
CA ILE A 211 -8.56 -0.92 1.36
C ILE A 211 -9.48 -0.17 2.33
N ILE A 212 -8.88 0.65 3.20
CA ILE A 212 -9.61 1.50 4.16
C ILE A 212 -9.57 2.97 3.76
N GLU A 213 -8.51 3.39 3.05
CA GLU A 213 -8.31 4.78 2.66
C GLU A 213 -7.46 4.86 1.39
N GLU A 214 -7.80 5.80 0.52
CA GLU A 214 -7.05 6.12 -0.68
C GLU A 214 -7.04 7.63 -0.89
N GLY A 215 -5.96 8.14 -1.45
CA GLY A 215 -5.87 9.55 -1.82
C GLY A 215 -4.56 9.91 -2.51
N LEU A 216 -4.36 11.21 -2.68
CA LEU A 216 -3.21 11.77 -3.36
C LEU A 216 -2.39 12.60 -2.38
N THR A 217 -1.07 12.51 -2.46
CA THR A 217 -0.19 13.42 -1.72
C THR A 217 -0.38 14.86 -2.18
N ASP A 218 -0.12 15.80 -1.27
CA ASP A 218 -0.16 17.23 -1.54
C ASP A 218 1.10 17.73 -2.29
N ASP A 219 1.22 19.05 -2.47
CA ASP A 219 2.35 19.69 -3.16
C ASP A 219 3.72 19.40 -2.52
N ASN A 220 3.76 19.00 -1.25
CA ASN A 220 4.97 18.64 -0.51
C ASN A 220 5.26 17.13 -0.51
N GLY A 221 4.43 16.33 -1.18
CA GLY A 221 4.51 14.86 -1.16
C GLY A 221 4.01 14.25 0.13
N GLU A 222 3.22 14.99 0.91
CA GLU A 222 2.68 14.58 2.21
C GLU A 222 1.25 14.05 2.05
N TYR A 223 0.90 13.01 2.80
CA TYR A 223 -0.46 12.50 2.92
C TYR A 223 -0.80 12.23 4.38
N LEU A 224 -1.82 12.91 4.90
CA LEU A 224 -2.31 12.70 6.26
C LEU A 224 -3.38 11.61 6.26
N MET A 225 -3.06 10.47 6.86
CA MET A 225 -4.04 9.41 7.10
C MET A 225 -5.07 9.87 8.12
N MET A 226 -6.34 9.87 7.73
CA MET A 226 -7.45 10.26 8.60
C MET A 226 -8.23 9.08 9.19
N SER A 227 -8.00 7.87 8.69
CA SER A 227 -8.69 6.67 9.18
C SER A 227 -8.36 6.36 10.65
N PRO A 228 -9.31 5.78 11.40
CA PRO A 228 -9.08 5.37 12.78
C PRO A 228 -7.85 4.46 12.91
N GLN A 229 -7.01 4.78 13.87
CA GLN A 229 -5.78 4.04 14.17
C GLN A 229 -6.03 3.10 15.34
N ASP A 230 -5.62 1.86 15.17
CA ASP A 230 -5.69 0.79 16.17
C ASP A 230 -4.27 0.23 16.33
N ASP A 231 -3.78 0.21 17.57
CA ASP A 231 -2.43 -0.22 17.92
C ASP A 231 -2.23 -1.74 17.77
N ASP A 232 -3.32 -2.51 17.66
CA ASP A 232 -3.27 -3.94 17.38
C ASP A 232 -3.28 -4.27 15.87
N LEU A 233 -3.46 -3.28 14.99
CA LEU A 233 -3.56 -3.50 13.54
C LEU A 233 -2.26 -3.17 12.79
N VAL A 234 -1.94 -3.99 11.79
CA VAL A 234 -0.86 -3.74 10.84
C VAL A 234 -1.45 -3.11 9.58
N TYR A 235 -1.09 -1.86 9.34
CA TYR A 235 -1.48 -1.12 8.15
C TYR A 235 -0.45 -1.37 7.05
N THR A 236 -0.92 -1.75 5.87
CA THR A 236 -0.10 -1.84 4.67
C THR A 236 -0.37 -0.60 3.82
N ILE A 237 0.66 0.21 3.65
CA ILE A 237 0.63 1.46 2.90
C ILE A 237 1.35 1.21 1.59
N THR A 238 0.73 1.58 0.48
CA THR A 238 1.36 1.60 -0.83
C THR A 238 1.31 2.99 -1.42
N ALA A 239 2.37 3.37 -2.13
CA ALA A 239 2.42 4.64 -2.83
C ALA A 239 3.00 4.42 -4.23
N GLY A 240 2.33 4.98 -5.23
CA GLY A 240 2.76 4.90 -6.62
C GLY A 240 2.55 6.23 -7.36
N HIS A 241 3.44 6.53 -8.28
CA HIS A 241 3.33 7.70 -9.15
C HIS A 241 3.83 7.37 -10.55
N ALA A 242 3.48 8.22 -11.53
CA ALA A 242 3.96 8.05 -12.90
C ALA A 242 5.49 8.07 -12.95
N GLY A 243 6.09 7.05 -13.57
CA GLY A 243 7.55 6.93 -13.71
C GLY A 243 8.30 6.43 -12.47
N GLY A 244 7.62 6.17 -11.35
CA GLY A 244 8.22 5.64 -10.13
C GLY A 244 7.84 4.18 -9.86
N THR A 245 8.62 3.51 -9.01
CA THR A 245 8.24 2.19 -8.49
C THR A 245 7.04 2.30 -7.55
N ILE A 246 6.31 1.19 -7.32
CA ILE A 246 5.36 1.13 -6.21
C ILE A 246 6.15 0.85 -4.94
N ALA A 247 6.08 1.78 -3.98
CA ALA A 247 6.60 1.57 -2.63
C ALA A 247 5.54 0.86 -1.78
N LEU A 248 5.99 0.01 -0.87
CA LEU A 248 5.16 -0.66 0.12
C LEU A 248 5.85 -0.54 1.47
N GLU A 249 5.10 -0.09 2.48
CA GLU A 249 5.55 -0.02 3.87
C GLU A 249 4.48 -0.63 4.77
N GLN A 250 4.92 -1.31 5.83
CA GLN A 250 4.03 -1.83 6.86
C GLN A 250 4.25 -1.05 8.15
N PHE A 251 3.17 -0.55 8.72
CA PHE A 251 3.19 0.25 9.92
C PHE A 251 2.20 -0.30 10.94
N THR A 252 2.68 -0.48 12.17
CA THR A 252 1.82 -0.71 13.33
C THR A 252 1.88 0.54 14.18
N PRO A 253 0.76 1.24 14.39
CA PRO A 253 0.73 2.38 15.29
C PRO A 253 1.22 1.92 16.65
N SER A 254 2.32 2.50 17.10
CA SER A 254 2.77 2.29 18.47
C SER A 254 2.44 3.56 19.22
N ILE A 255 1.64 3.48 20.27
CA ILE A 255 1.55 4.61 21.20
C ILE A 255 2.86 4.63 21.98
N SER A 256 3.89 5.21 21.38
CA SER A 256 5.09 5.64 22.07
C SER A 256 4.73 6.91 22.82
N LEU A 257 4.53 6.80 24.13
CA LEU A 257 4.64 7.96 25.00
C LEU A 257 6.13 8.32 25.07
N ASP A 258 6.66 8.95 24.02
CA ASP A 258 8.00 9.52 24.03
C ASP A 258 7.92 10.80 24.86
N ILE A 259 7.98 10.61 26.18
CA ILE A 259 7.98 11.65 27.17
C ILE A 259 9.41 11.74 27.68
N ASP A 260 10.09 12.82 27.28
CA ASP A 260 11.26 13.30 28.01
C ASP A 260 10.75 13.66 29.42
N ASP A 261 10.95 12.74 30.38
CA ASP A 261 10.32 12.71 31.71
C ASP A 261 10.61 13.97 32.55
N ASP A 262 11.60 14.78 32.17
CA ASP A 262 12.00 15.98 32.89
C ASP A 262 11.16 17.24 32.56
N ASP A 263 10.45 17.29 31.43
CA ASP A 263 9.68 18.50 31.02
C ASP A 263 8.15 18.38 31.23
N LEU A 264 7.63 17.19 31.57
CA LEU A 264 6.18 16.96 31.71
C LEU A 264 5.66 16.91 33.15
N LEU A 265 6.54 16.93 34.16
CA LEU A 265 6.10 17.06 35.55
C LEU A 265 5.74 18.51 35.89
N PRO A 266 4.57 18.77 36.51
CA PRO A 266 4.18 20.12 36.88
C PRO A 266 5.18 20.71 37.88
N GLN A 267 5.75 21.87 37.59
CA GLN A 267 6.77 22.50 38.44
C GLN A 267 6.22 23.07 39.76
N SER A 268 4.89 23.11 39.92
CA SER A 268 4.22 23.62 41.13
C SER A 268 2.92 22.89 41.42
N PHE A 269 2.51 22.88 42.69
CA PHE A 269 1.17 22.46 43.07
C PHE A 269 0.11 23.44 42.55
N GLU A 270 -0.98 22.92 41.98
CA GLU A 270 -2.13 23.72 41.57
C GLU A 270 -3.43 22.96 41.77
N LEU A 271 -4.46 23.66 42.24
CA LEU A 271 -5.85 23.20 42.21
C LEU A 271 -6.58 23.96 41.10
N MET A 272 -7.16 23.24 40.14
CA MET A 272 -7.87 23.83 39.01
C MET A 272 -9.35 24.03 39.31
N GLN A 273 -10.02 24.81 38.45
CA GLN A 273 -11.47 25.00 38.51
C GLN A 273 -12.18 23.68 38.16
N ASN A 274 -13.21 23.33 38.93
CA ASN A 274 -14.04 22.17 38.64
C ASN A 274 -14.77 22.34 37.30
N TYR A 275 -14.92 21.26 36.54
CA TYR A 275 -15.67 21.24 35.27
C TYR A 275 -16.60 20.03 35.21
N PRO A 276 -17.87 20.18 34.80
CA PRO A 276 -18.54 21.45 34.50
C PRO A 276 -18.75 22.33 35.75
N ASN A 277 -18.94 23.64 35.58
CA ASN A 277 -19.34 24.56 36.65
C ASN A 277 -20.25 25.67 36.09
N PRO A 278 -21.58 25.65 36.33
CA PRO A 278 -22.29 24.77 37.27
C PRO A 278 -22.32 23.28 36.89
N PHE A 279 -22.45 22.39 37.86
CA PHE A 279 -22.48 20.92 37.68
C PHE A 279 -23.80 20.28 38.11
N ASN A 280 -24.14 19.12 37.53
CA ASN A 280 -25.32 18.31 37.87
C ASN A 280 -25.16 16.81 37.47
N PRO A 281 -25.23 15.85 38.41
CA PRO A 281 -24.82 15.96 39.81
C PRO A 281 -23.30 15.81 39.96
N ALA A 282 -22.57 15.43 38.90
CA ALA A 282 -21.13 15.15 38.97
C ALA A 282 -20.27 16.26 38.36
N THR A 283 -19.09 16.47 38.95
CA THR A 283 -18.04 17.36 38.44
C THR A 283 -16.67 16.72 38.56
N THR A 284 -15.78 17.10 37.66
CA THR A 284 -14.37 16.74 37.69
C THR A 284 -13.56 17.87 38.33
N ILE A 285 -12.72 17.55 39.32
CA ILE A 285 -11.79 18.45 39.99
C ILE A 285 -10.38 17.99 39.63
N ARG A 286 -9.65 18.84 38.90
CA ARG A 286 -8.26 18.55 38.50
C ARG A 286 -7.28 19.27 39.42
N TYR A 287 -6.17 18.63 39.70
CA TYR A 287 -5.05 19.22 40.42
C TYR A 287 -3.73 18.66 39.89
N GLN A 288 -2.63 19.31 40.24
CA GLN A 288 -1.29 18.87 39.86
C GLN A 288 -0.37 18.93 41.07
N LEU A 289 0.57 18.00 41.16
CA LEU A 289 1.53 17.87 42.26
C LEU A 289 2.95 17.88 41.70
N SER A 290 3.81 18.78 42.19
CA SER A 290 5.20 18.84 41.74
C SER A 290 6.11 17.74 42.31
N HIS A 291 5.68 17.09 43.39
CA HIS A 291 6.34 15.92 43.97
C HIS A 291 5.30 15.08 44.71
N MET A 292 5.69 13.87 45.12
CA MET A 292 4.82 12.95 45.83
C MET A 292 4.25 13.59 47.12
N SER A 293 2.94 13.51 47.34
CA SER A 293 2.26 14.14 48.49
C SER A 293 0.97 13.43 48.88
N GLU A 294 0.63 13.50 50.16
CA GLU A 294 -0.72 13.16 50.63
C GLU A 294 -1.67 14.30 50.27
N VAL A 295 -2.81 13.98 49.64
CA VAL A 295 -3.80 14.96 49.19
C VAL A 295 -5.08 14.78 50.00
N SER A 296 -5.61 15.88 50.53
CA SER A 296 -6.93 15.93 51.15
C SER A 296 -7.80 16.96 50.43
N LEU A 297 -8.97 16.51 49.95
CA LEU A 297 -9.97 17.36 49.31
C LEU A 297 -11.22 17.47 50.19
N ASP A 298 -11.35 18.61 50.85
CA ASP A 298 -12.51 18.95 51.66
C ASP A 298 -13.54 19.75 50.86
N ILE A 299 -14.82 19.45 51.02
CA ILE A 299 -15.92 20.19 50.41
C ILE A 299 -16.77 20.83 51.51
N PHE A 300 -17.09 22.11 51.36
CA PHE A 300 -17.85 22.92 52.33
C PHE A 300 -19.08 23.55 51.68
N ASN A 301 -20.13 23.74 52.48
CA ASN A 301 -21.27 24.58 52.09
C ASN A 301 -21.01 26.07 52.41
N VAL A 302 -21.95 26.95 52.06
CA VAL A 302 -21.84 28.40 52.32
C VAL A 302 -21.75 28.81 53.79
N LEU A 303 -22.14 27.92 54.70
CA LEU A 303 -22.02 28.14 56.15
C LEU A 303 -20.65 27.68 56.70
N GLY A 304 -19.77 27.16 55.85
CA GLY A 304 -18.46 26.61 56.24
C GLY A 304 -18.54 25.22 56.87
N GLN A 305 -19.69 24.53 56.77
CA GLN A 305 -19.83 23.18 57.27
C GLN A 305 -19.21 22.19 56.26
N LEU A 306 -18.44 21.22 56.77
CA LEU A 306 -17.88 20.14 55.97
C LEU A 306 -19.01 19.25 55.45
N VAL A 307 -18.99 18.99 54.15
CA VAL A 307 -19.95 18.18 53.40
C VAL A 307 -19.37 16.81 53.07
N LYS A 308 -18.12 16.78 52.60
CA LYS A 308 -17.39 15.56 52.24
C LYS A 308 -15.88 15.81 52.37
N SER A 309 -15.14 14.82 52.86
CA SER A 309 -13.68 14.78 52.79
C SER A 309 -13.27 13.58 51.94
N ILE A 310 -12.26 13.76 51.09
CA ILE A 310 -11.65 12.72 50.27
C ILE A 310 -10.15 12.78 50.53
N ASP A 311 -9.64 11.80 51.26
CA ASP A 311 -8.22 11.67 51.60
C ASP A 311 -7.57 10.62 50.69
N ILE A 312 -6.48 11.00 50.04
CA ILE A 312 -5.74 10.19 49.07
C ILE A 312 -4.27 10.16 49.48
N PRO A 313 -3.80 9.08 50.13
CA PRO A 313 -2.40 8.95 50.51
C PRO A 313 -1.50 8.75 49.29
N ASP A 314 -0.23 9.13 49.41
CA ASP A 314 0.86 8.71 48.52
C ASP A 314 0.64 8.98 47.01
N GLN A 315 0.09 10.13 46.65
CA GLN A 315 -0.06 10.52 45.24
C GLN A 315 1.29 10.93 44.66
N SER A 316 1.71 10.33 43.54
CA SER A 316 2.95 10.67 42.83
C SER A 316 2.92 12.08 42.24
N ALA A 317 4.09 12.61 41.86
CA ALA A 317 4.17 13.83 41.06
C ALA A 317 3.38 13.66 39.76
N GLY A 318 2.70 14.70 39.28
CA GLY A 318 1.93 14.67 38.04
C GLY A 318 0.56 15.34 38.13
N TYR A 319 -0.23 15.18 37.07
CA TYR A 319 -1.60 15.69 36.96
C TYR A 319 -2.61 14.63 37.42
N HIS A 320 -3.57 15.04 38.22
CA HIS A 320 -4.52 14.15 38.89
C HIS A 320 -5.94 14.67 38.80
N THR A 321 -6.89 13.76 38.97
CA THR A 321 -8.32 14.05 38.82
C THR A 321 -9.14 13.34 39.89
N ILE A 322 -10.04 14.10 40.54
CA ILE A 322 -11.08 13.59 41.43
C ILE A 322 -12.44 13.85 40.78
N ILE A 323 -13.28 12.83 40.72
CA ILE A 323 -14.69 12.98 40.34
C ILE A 323 -15.51 13.05 41.63
N TRP A 324 -16.26 14.14 41.79
CA TRP A 324 -17.24 14.25 42.87
C TRP A 324 -18.64 14.20 42.28
N ASP A 325 -19.48 13.33 42.84
CA ASP A 325 -20.82 12.97 42.40
C ASP A 325 -21.93 13.83 43.03
N GLY A 326 -21.58 14.92 43.71
CA GLY A 326 -22.54 15.82 44.34
C GLY A 326 -23.23 15.22 45.57
N THR A 327 -22.56 14.29 46.27
CA THR A 327 -23.04 13.68 47.51
C THR A 327 -22.26 14.16 48.74
N ASP A 328 -22.87 14.05 49.92
CA ASP A 328 -22.21 14.26 51.21
C ASP A 328 -21.42 13.01 51.67
N GLN A 329 -20.83 13.08 52.87
CA GLN A 329 -20.09 11.99 53.51
C GLN A 329 -20.92 10.71 53.78
N TYR A 330 -22.25 10.80 53.75
CA TYR A 330 -23.17 9.67 53.90
C TYR A 330 -23.76 9.23 52.55
N ASN A 331 -23.13 9.64 51.45
CA ASN A 331 -23.56 9.42 50.07
C ASN A 331 -24.99 9.93 49.78
N GLN A 332 -25.46 10.93 50.53
CA GLN A 332 -26.74 11.58 50.27
C GLN A 332 -26.55 12.73 49.29
N PRO A 333 -27.45 12.91 48.31
CA PRO A 333 -27.37 14.04 47.39
C PRO A 333 -27.49 15.37 48.12
N ILE A 334 -26.65 16.34 47.75
CA ILE A 334 -26.72 17.69 48.31
C ILE A 334 -27.71 18.57 47.52
N ALA A 335 -28.07 19.73 48.07
CA ALA A 335 -29.02 20.66 47.45
C ALA A 335 -28.33 21.59 46.42
N SER A 336 -29.11 22.14 45.49
CA SER A 336 -28.64 23.21 44.59
C SER A 336 -28.10 24.39 45.40
N GLY A 337 -26.92 24.89 45.04
CA GLY A 337 -26.28 25.95 45.80
C GLY A 337 -24.81 26.16 45.48
N VAL A 338 -24.20 27.06 46.25
CA VAL A 338 -22.76 27.36 46.18
C VAL A 338 -22.02 26.46 47.16
N TYR A 339 -20.96 25.84 46.69
CA TYR A 339 -20.05 25.03 47.50
C TYR A 339 -18.62 25.50 47.30
N PHE A 340 -17.77 25.20 48.28
CA PHE A 340 -16.34 25.44 48.21
C PHE A 340 -15.62 24.12 48.33
N TYR A 341 -14.54 23.93 47.58
CA TYR A 341 -13.66 22.79 47.75
C TYR A 341 -12.24 23.29 48.01
N ARG A 342 -11.57 22.64 48.96
CA ARG A 342 -10.23 22.98 49.41
C ARG A 342 -9.34 21.75 49.26
N MET A 343 -8.23 21.93 48.56
CA MET A 343 -7.17 20.93 48.49
C MET A 343 -6.05 21.32 49.45
N THR A 344 -5.59 20.34 50.21
CA THR A 344 -4.36 20.40 51.02
C THR A 344 -3.40 19.32 50.53
N ALA A 345 -2.16 19.71 50.23
CA ALA A 345 -1.08 18.80 49.84
C ALA A 345 0.25 19.35 50.38
N GLY A 346 0.77 18.78 51.48
CA GLY A 346 1.90 19.37 52.21
C GLY A 346 1.62 20.81 52.65
N ASP A 347 2.49 21.74 52.28
CA ASP A 347 2.33 23.18 52.56
C ASP A 347 1.35 23.89 51.59
N PHE A 348 0.94 23.23 50.50
CA PHE A 348 0.00 23.81 49.55
C PHE A 348 -1.44 23.69 50.07
N CYS A 349 -2.12 24.84 50.16
CA CYS A 349 -3.54 24.90 50.48
C CYS A 349 -4.24 25.89 49.53
N ARG A 350 -5.25 25.41 48.79
CA ARG A 350 -6.01 26.24 47.84
C ARG A 350 -7.48 25.91 47.91
N THR A 351 -8.32 26.95 47.91
CA THR A 351 -9.78 26.83 47.91
C THR A 351 -10.35 27.43 46.63
N ARG A 352 -11.35 26.75 46.04
CA ARG A 352 -12.12 27.22 44.90
C ARG A 352 -13.62 27.03 45.15
N LYS A 353 -14.42 27.70 44.32
CA LYS A 353 -15.87 27.75 44.45
C LYS A 353 -16.53 27.02 43.28
N MET A 354 -17.59 26.27 43.55
CA MET A 354 -18.38 25.54 42.58
C MET A 354 -19.88 25.78 42.79
N TYR A 355 -20.66 25.63 41.72
CA TYR A 355 -22.10 25.82 41.72
C TYR A 355 -22.76 24.49 41.37
N MET A 356 -23.56 23.96 42.28
CA MET A 356 -24.41 22.81 41.99
C MET A 356 -25.77 23.30 41.53
N ILE A 357 -26.25 22.76 40.41
CA ILE A 357 -27.63 22.92 39.96
C ILE A 357 -28.26 21.53 39.90
N ARG A 358 -29.45 21.39 40.46
CA ARG A 358 -30.28 20.20 40.38
C ARG A 358 -31.69 20.58 39.98
#